data_AF-A0A1I7G1I9-F1
#
_entry.id   AF-A0A1I7G1I9-F1
#
_cell.length_a   1.000
_cell.length_b   1.000
_cell.length_c   1.000
_cell.angle_alpha   90.00
_cell.angle_beta   90.00
_cell.angle_gamma   90.00
#
_symmetry.space_group_name_H-M   'P 1'
#
loop_
_entity.id
_entity.type
_entity.pdbx_description
1 polymer ?
#
loop_
_entity_poly.entity_id
_entity_poly.type
_entity_poly.pdbx_seq_one_letter_code
_entity_poly.pdbx_strand_id
1 'polypeptide(L)'
;MRDGSGHLRLGLAALGAVAIPFAVIAALDPRIGLLRPRPAQDASNGAVRETVPGSIPVPARLPDRPASDEGPAPDRPCPVCAGAPVGPPIRGTLQDPDIQIPDVAAERRAQRERLIGWTAHPDRVSGSAAALDLVGLVFTVPREPGAGYRPLAVDLAGAPDRAVVLVAEQPLSVALTTAPPDRAGALGLESSAAFALAEGRPDRLAGFRALPYGAPEVAPVLDPLRFGPATLRAFCASLRLWAVQFGLPAARTRYTLIENPTRIALAGEAVHTDGTPRGRVAGRRLARLCRT
;
A
#
# COMPACT_ATOMS: atom_id res chain seq x y z
N MET A 1 -53.61 39.43 -32.98
CA MET A 1 -54.49 38.34 -33.43
C MET A 1 -54.13 37.07 -32.68
N ARG A 2 -55.13 36.32 -32.20
CA ARG A 2 -54.99 34.98 -31.62
C ARG A 2 -55.74 34.02 -32.53
N ASP A 3 -55.07 32.96 -32.95
CA ASP A 3 -55.70 31.68 -33.29
C ASP A 3 -55.25 30.67 -32.21
N GLY A 4 -56.03 29.67 -31.83
CA GLY A 4 -57.28 29.20 -32.45
C GLY A 4 -57.42 27.68 -32.40
N SER A 5 -56.37 26.96 -32.00
CA SER A 5 -56.39 25.50 -31.82
C SER A 5 -55.46 25.07 -30.68
N GLY A 6 -56.06 24.65 -29.55
CA GLY A 6 -55.36 24.36 -28.30
C GLY A 6 -54.65 23.00 -28.26
N HIS A 7 -53.65 22.77 -29.12
CA HIS A 7 -52.89 21.53 -29.14
C HIS A 7 -51.37 21.73 -28.97
N LEU A 8 -50.94 21.78 -27.72
CA LEU A 8 -49.54 21.62 -27.33
C LEU A 8 -49.07 20.18 -27.57
N ARG A 9 -48.41 19.93 -28.70
CA ARG A 9 -47.59 18.71 -28.90
C ARG A 9 -46.30 18.82 -28.10
N LEU A 10 -46.35 18.51 -26.80
CA LEU A 10 -45.15 18.23 -26.01
C LEU A 10 -44.67 16.79 -26.29
N GLY A 11 -43.45 16.66 -26.81
CA GLY A 11 -42.81 15.38 -27.06
C GLY A 11 -42.43 14.68 -25.75
N LEU A 12 -42.91 13.45 -25.59
CA LEU A 12 -42.65 12.64 -24.40
C LEU A 12 -41.30 11.91 -24.55
N ALA A 13 -40.20 12.59 -24.24
CA ALA A 13 -38.84 12.06 -24.44
C ALA A 13 -37.81 12.57 -23.39
N ALA A 14 -38.09 12.39 -22.10
CA ALA A 14 -37.10 12.61 -21.01
C ALA A 14 -37.50 11.95 -19.67
N LEU A 15 -37.65 10.62 -19.61
CA LEU A 15 -37.67 9.88 -18.35
C LEU A 15 -36.76 8.65 -18.44
N GLY A 16 -35.46 8.89 -18.26
CA GLY A 16 -34.43 7.86 -18.14
C GLY A 16 -33.27 8.39 -17.32
N ALA A 17 -32.74 7.53 -16.43
CA ALA A 17 -31.57 7.79 -15.57
C ALA A 17 -31.71 8.81 -14.42
N VAL A 18 -32.60 8.53 -13.45
CA VAL A 18 -32.32 8.80 -12.03
C VAL A 18 -32.54 7.53 -11.22
N ALA A 19 -31.62 6.57 -11.40
CA ALA A 19 -31.55 5.32 -10.63
C ALA A 19 -30.08 4.87 -10.56
N ILE A 20 -29.25 5.65 -9.86
CA ILE A 20 -27.86 5.29 -9.52
C ILE A 20 -27.81 5.17 -7.98
N PRO A 21 -27.27 4.08 -7.42
CA PRO A 21 -27.73 3.60 -6.12
C PRO A 21 -27.00 4.23 -4.92
N PHE A 22 -27.78 4.70 -3.94
CA PHE A 22 -27.29 5.06 -2.60
C PHE A 22 -26.53 3.91 -1.89
N ALA A 23 -26.70 2.66 -2.34
CA ALA A 23 -26.01 1.48 -1.81
C ALA A 23 -24.47 1.51 -1.94
N VAL A 24 -23.90 2.32 -2.83
CA VAL A 24 -22.43 2.41 -2.97
C VAL A 24 -21.81 3.32 -1.90
N ILE A 25 -22.51 4.38 -1.48
CA ILE A 25 -21.99 5.32 -0.46
C ILE A 25 -22.00 4.68 0.94
N ALA A 26 -23.02 3.88 1.25
CA ALA A 26 -23.08 3.10 2.50
C ALA A 26 -22.02 1.98 2.61
N ALA A 27 -21.37 1.61 1.49
CA ALA A 27 -20.36 0.54 1.44
C ALA A 27 -18.91 1.06 1.51
N LEU A 28 -18.70 2.37 1.60
CA LEU A 28 -17.38 3.01 1.54
C LEU A 28 -17.06 3.91 2.75
N ASP A 29 -17.87 3.86 3.82
CA ASP A 29 -17.52 4.53 5.08
C ASP A 29 -16.41 3.75 5.82
N PRO A 30 -15.24 4.37 6.11
CA PRO A 30 -14.15 3.74 6.87
C PRO A 30 -14.49 3.38 8.33
N ARG A 31 -15.72 3.65 8.80
CA ARG A 31 -16.21 3.31 10.14
C ARG A 31 -16.88 1.92 10.24
N ILE A 32 -17.28 1.29 9.13
CA ILE A 32 -17.94 -0.04 9.15
C ILE A 32 -16.91 -1.19 9.05
N GLY A 33 -16.02 -1.25 10.05
CA GLY A 33 -15.10 -2.37 10.29
C GLY A 33 -15.65 -3.42 11.29
N LEU A 34 -16.90 -3.26 11.72
CA LEU A 34 -17.57 -4.12 12.70
C LEU A 34 -18.81 -4.76 12.06
N LEU A 35 -19.02 -6.04 12.38
CA LEU A 35 -20.10 -6.92 11.88
C LEU A 35 -19.93 -7.45 10.44
N ARG A 36 -19.16 -8.54 10.31
CA ARG A 36 -19.53 -9.64 9.39
C ARG A 36 -19.73 -10.94 10.16
N PRO A 37 -20.80 -11.72 9.88
CA PRO A 37 -20.99 -13.03 10.50
C PRO A 37 -19.94 -14.03 10.05
N ARG A 38 -19.62 -14.97 10.94
CA ARG A 38 -18.75 -16.13 10.70
C ARG A 38 -19.40 -17.06 9.66
N PRO A 39 -18.76 -17.36 8.51
CA PRO A 39 -19.25 -18.44 7.65
C PRO A 39 -18.97 -19.79 8.31
N ALA A 40 -19.95 -20.70 8.25
CA ALA A 40 -19.77 -22.08 8.65
C ALA A 40 -18.84 -22.81 7.68
N GLN A 41 -18.07 -23.77 8.20
CA GLN A 41 -17.46 -24.80 7.37
C GLN A 41 -18.55 -25.79 6.97
N ASP A 42 -18.56 -26.20 5.70
CA ASP A 42 -19.00 -27.54 5.33
C ASP A 42 -18.08 -28.09 4.25
N ALA A 43 -17.80 -29.38 4.33
CA ALA A 43 -16.81 -30.07 3.52
C ALA A 43 -17.48 -31.02 2.53
N SER A 44 -16.93 -31.15 1.32
CA SER A 44 -17.14 -32.33 0.49
C SER A 44 -15.99 -32.52 -0.51
N ASN A 45 -15.48 -33.75 -0.55
CA ASN A 45 -14.44 -34.20 -1.47
C ASN A 45 -14.98 -34.44 -2.88
N GLY A 46 -14.11 -34.38 -3.90
CA GLY A 46 -14.41 -34.85 -5.25
C GLY A 46 -13.14 -34.98 -6.10
N ALA A 47 -12.68 -36.20 -6.33
CA ALA A 47 -11.43 -36.50 -7.03
C ALA A 47 -11.59 -36.59 -8.56
N VAL A 48 -10.56 -36.22 -9.33
CA VAL A 48 -10.36 -36.67 -10.72
C VAL A 48 -8.88 -36.99 -10.97
N ARG A 49 -8.67 -38.12 -11.67
CA ARG A 49 -7.42 -38.77 -12.11
C ARG A 49 -6.75 -38.02 -13.30
N GLU A 50 -5.43 -37.85 -13.32
CA GLU A 50 -4.41 -38.79 -13.87
C GLU A 50 -4.32 -38.83 -15.42
N THR A 51 -3.22 -38.31 -15.99
CA THR A 51 -2.60 -38.83 -17.23
C THR A 51 -1.23 -38.18 -17.51
N VAL A 52 -0.19 -39.00 -17.67
CA VAL A 52 1.15 -38.64 -18.19
C VAL A 52 1.64 -39.77 -19.10
N PRO A 53 2.16 -39.46 -20.30
CA PRO A 53 3.06 -40.39 -20.99
C PRO A 53 4.30 -39.71 -21.63
N GLY A 54 5.43 -40.43 -21.67
CA GLY A 54 6.59 -40.09 -22.52
C GLY A 54 7.95 -40.31 -21.84
N SER A 55 8.71 -41.32 -22.27
CA SER A 55 9.99 -41.74 -21.67
C SER A 55 11.02 -42.15 -22.74
N ILE A 56 12.28 -42.44 -22.31
CA ILE A 56 13.40 -43.10 -23.05
C ILE A 56 14.27 -42.13 -23.91
N PRO A 57 15.62 -42.32 -24.09
CA PRO A 57 16.55 -43.39 -23.64
C PRO A 57 17.79 -42.97 -22.81
N VAL A 58 18.56 -43.99 -22.37
CA VAL A 58 19.94 -43.91 -21.82
C VAL A 58 20.89 -44.82 -22.63
N PRO A 59 22.14 -44.38 -22.90
CA PRO A 59 23.32 -45.27 -22.92
C PRO A 59 24.56 -44.63 -22.22
N ALA A 60 25.61 -45.31 -21.76
CA ALA A 60 25.91 -46.74 -21.52
C ALA A 60 27.11 -46.90 -20.53
N ARG A 61 27.37 -48.14 -20.08
CA ARG A 61 28.58 -48.62 -19.33
C ARG A 61 29.74 -48.94 -20.30
N LEU A 62 31.03 -49.15 -19.96
CA LEU A 62 31.88 -49.07 -18.74
C LEU A 62 33.37 -48.90 -19.21
N PRO A 63 34.38 -48.62 -18.35
CA PRO A 63 35.21 -49.74 -17.83
C PRO A 63 35.82 -49.57 -16.42
N ASP A 64 36.16 -50.71 -15.82
CA ASP A 64 36.68 -50.88 -14.45
C ASP A 64 38.17 -50.52 -14.26
N ARG A 65 38.54 -50.03 -13.07
CA ARG A 65 39.76 -50.43 -12.32
C ARG A 65 39.81 -49.84 -10.89
N PRO A 66 40.64 -50.39 -9.99
CA PRO A 66 40.37 -51.60 -9.21
C PRO A 66 40.02 -51.26 -7.74
N ALA A 67 39.67 -52.30 -6.96
CA ALA A 67 39.50 -52.19 -5.52
C ALA A 67 40.82 -51.77 -4.82
N SER A 68 40.67 -50.97 -3.75
CA SER A 68 41.69 -50.76 -2.72
C SER A 68 41.12 -51.25 -1.40
N ASP A 69 41.87 -52.11 -0.71
CA ASP A 69 41.40 -52.85 0.47
C ASP A 69 40.96 -51.96 1.65
N GLU A 70 40.02 -52.50 2.42
CA GLU A 70 39.67 -51.99 3.75
C GLU A 70 40.86 -52.12 4.72
N GLY A 71 41.25 -50.99 5.31
CA GLY A 71 41.96 -50.95 6.59
C GLY A 71 41.11 -50.16 7.58
N PRO A 72 40.64 -50.75 8.70
CA PRO A 72 39.82 -50.02 9.66
C PRO A 72 40.65 -48.91 10.32
N ALA A 73 40.20 -47.66 10.18
CA ALA A 73 40.80 -46.54 10.90
C ALA A 73 40.54 -46.71 12.41
N PRO A 74 41.55 -46.50 13.28
CA PRO A 74 41.41 -46.78 14.71
C PRO A 74 40.44 -45.81 15.39
N ASP A 75 39.63 -46.35 16.31
CA ASP A 75 38.78 -45.58 17.20
C ASP A 75 39.58 -44.47 17.88
N ARG A 76 39.24 -43.21 17.60
CA ARG A 76 39.72 -42.06 18.36
C ARG A 76 38.82 -41.91 19.59
N PRO A 77 39.30 -42.17 20.82
CA PRO A 77 38.49 -41.90 22.01
C PRO A 77 38.22 -40.40 22.10
N CYS A 78 36.94 -40.04 22.21
CA CYS A 78 36.53 -38.67 22.48
C CYS A 78 37.19 -38.19 23.79
N PRO A 79 37.87 -37.03 23.81
CA PRO A 79 38.47 -36.51 25.03
C PRO A 79 37.37 -36.02 25.97
N VAL A 80 36.97 -36.90 26.88
CA VAL A 80 36.45 -36.57 28.21
C VAL A 80 35.20 -35.66 28.19
N CYS A 81 34.04 -36.25 27.91
CA CYS A 81 32.78 -35.78 28.50
C CYS A 81 32.75 -36.11 30.00
N ALA A 82 33.66 -35.53 30.79
CA ALA A 82 33.51 -35.52 32.24
C ALA A 82 32.33 -34.59 32.57
N GLY A 83 31.32 -35.13 33.26
CA GLY A 83 30.20 -34.33 33.74
C GLY A 83 30.73 -33.20 34.62
N ALA A 84 30.59 -31.95 34.17
CA ALA A 84 30.85 -30.80 35.01
C ALA A 84 29.95 -30.91 36.25
N PRO A 85 30.47 -30.71 37.47
CA PRO A 85 29.64 -30.67 38.65
C PRO A 85 28.59 -29.58 38.46
N VAL A 86 27.33 -29.92 38.73
CA VAL A 86 26.23 -28.94 38.74
C VAL A 86 26.56 -27.93 39.84
N GLY A 87 27.12 -26.80 39.44
CA GLY A 87 27.32 -25.66 40.33
C GLY A 87 25.97 -25.26 40.95
N PRO A 88 25.95 -24.71 42.17
CA PRO A 88 24.71 -24.24 42.78
C PRO A 88 24.01 -23.31 41.79
N PRO A 89 22.68 -23.40 41.63
CA PRO A 89 21.96 -22.60 40.65
C PRO A 89 22.34 -21.14 40.86
N ILE A 90 22.83 -20.49 39.81
CA ILE A 90 23.13 -19.06 39.83
C ILE A 90 21.80 -18.35 40.06
N ARG A 91 21.50 -18.09 41.34
CA ARG A 91 20.32 -17.35 41.78
C ARG A 91 20.58 -15.87 41.57
N GLY A 92 20.86 -15.52 40.31
CA GLY A 92 20.88 -14.17 39.81
C GLY A 92 19.47 -13.63 39.89
N THR A 93 19.11 -13.08 41.05
CA THR A 93 18.01 -12.12 41.17
C THR A 93 18.43 -10.83 40.49
N LEU A 94 18.55 -10.88 39.15
CA LEU A 94 18.23 -9.72 38.33
C LEU A 94 16.73 -9.49 38.50
N GLN A 95 16.40 -8.75 39.56
CA GLN A 95 15.23 -7.88 39.55
C GLN A 95 15.51 -6.83 38.47
N ASP A 96 15.29 -7.21 37.21
CA ASP A 96 15.35 -6.28 36.09
C ASP A 96 14.09 -5.40 36.21
N PRO A 97 14.23 -4.10 36.57
CA PRO A 97 13.08 -3.28 36.88
C PRO A 97 12.36 -2.92 35.60
N ASP A 98 11.21 -3.56 35.37
CA ASP A 98 10.23 -3.24 34.35
C ASP A 98 10.82 -2.75 33.02
N ILE A 99 11.28 -3.69 32.17
CA ILE A 99 11.35 -3.43 30.73
C ILE A 99 9.90 -3.17 30.27
N GLN A 100 9.49 -1.90 30.35
CA GLN A 100 8.18 -1.45 29.89
C GLN A 100 8.17 -1.53 28.36
N ILE A 101 7.76 -2.68 27.84
CA ILE A 101 7.43 -2.86 26.43
C ILE A 101 6.30 -1.87 26.15
N PRO A 102 6.50 -0.85 25.29
CA PRO A 102 5.46 0.14 25.03
C PRO A 102 4.22 -0.55 24.44
N ASP A 103 3.02 -0.11 24.81
CA ASP A 103 1.80 -0.58 24.14
C ASP A 103 1.69 0.07 22.75
N VAL A 104 2.45 -0.51 21.82
CA VAL A 104 2.46 -0.16 20.40
C VAL A 104 1.06 -0.28 19.78
N ALA A 105 0.15 -1.07 20.35
CA ALA A 105 -1.24 -1.16 19.87
C ALA A 105 -2.08 0.03 20.33
N ALA A 106 -1.94 0.50 21.57
CA ALA A 106 -2.55 1.75 22.04
C ALA A 106 -1.99 2.97 21.29
N GLU A 107 -0.67 3.05 21.10
CA GLU A 107 -0.04 4.13 20.31
C GLU A 107 -0.56 4.16 18.86
N ARG A 108 -0.65 3.00 18.20
CA ARG A 108 -1.22 2.89 16.84
C ARG A 108 -2.70 3.27 16.80
N ARG A 109 -3.48 2.93 17.84
CA ARG A 109 -4.89 3.31 17.95
C ARG A 109 -5.06 4.83 18.07
N ALA A 110 -4.32 5.45 19.00
CA ALA A 110 -4.30 6.90 19.17
C ALA A 110 -3.82 7.64 17.91
N GLN A 111 -2.80 7.10 17.23
CA GLN A 111 -2.33 7.66 15.95
C GLN A 111 -3.38 7.55 14.85
N ARG A 112 -4.06 6.41 14.73
CA ARG A 112 -5.18 6.21 13.79
C ARG A 112 -6.33 7.19 14.07
N GLU A 113 -6.69 7.39 15.33
CA GLU A 113 -7.74 8.35 15.74
C GLU A 113 -7.37 9.80 15.37
N ARG A 114 -6.11 10.21 15.60
CA ARG A 114 -5.59 11.51 15.14
C ARG A 114 -5.68 11.67 13.62
N LEU A 115 -5.24 10.66 12.85
CA LEU A 115 -5.30 10.68 11.39
C LEU A 115 -6.74 10.74 10.85
N ILE A 116 -7.69 10.06 11.50
CA ILE A 116 -9.13 10.17 11.19
C ILE A 116 -9.62 11.60 11.45
N GLY A 117 -9.22 12.24 12.56
CA GLY A 117 -9.55 13.64 12.86
C GLY A 117 -8.95 14.68 11.89
N TRP A 118 -7.95 14.29 11.08
CA TRP A 118 -7.36 15.12 10.02
C TRP A 118 -7.87 14.78 8.61
N THR A 119 -8.77 13.81 8.49
CA THR A 119 -9.32 13.35 7.21
C THR A 119 -10.56 14.17 6.87
N ALA A 120 -10.60 14.73 5.66
CA ALA A 120 -11.73 15.50 5.14
C ALA A 120 -12.96 14.61 4.91
N HIS A 121 -14.14 15.23 4.99
CA HIS A 121 -15.37 14.59 4.51
C HIS A 121 -15.25 14.27 3.01
N PRO A 122 -15.68 13.08 2.52
CA PRO A 122 -15.53 12.70 1.11
C PRO A 122 -16.05 13.74 0.11
N ASP A 123 -17.16 14.41 0.43
CA ASP A 123 -17.74 15.48 -0.42
C ASP A 123 -16.83 16.70 -0.59
N ARG A 124 -15.87 16.92 0.32
CA ARG A 124 -14.85 17.98 0.22
C ARG A 124 -13.57 17.50 -0.46
N VAL A 125 -13.42 16.19 -0.69
CA VAL A 125 -12.28 15.59 -1.43
C VAL A 125 -12.65 15.43 -2.91
N SER A 126 -13.89 15.04 -3.19
CA SER A 126 -14.42 14.99 -4.55
C SER A 126 -14.36 16.38 -5.19
N GLY A 127 -13.67 16.50 -6.32
CA GLY A 127 -13.48 17.79 -7.01
C GLY A 127 -12.47 18.76 -6.38
N SER A 128 -11.78 18.40 -5.29
CA SER A 128 -10.75 19.27 -4.66
C SER A 128 -9.44 19.39 -5.46
N ALA A 129 -9.34 18.65 -6.56
CA ALA A 129 -8.23 18.66 -7.50
C ALA A 129 -8.72 18.40 -8.93
N ALA A 130 -8.05 18.99 -9.91
CA ALA A 130 -8.24 18.75 -11.34
C ALA A 130 -7.34 17.60 -11.88
N ALA A 131 -6.30 17.23 -11.12
CA ALA A 131 -5.43 16.10 -11.41
C ALA A 131 -4.85 15.46 -10.14
N LEU A 132 -4.49 14.18 -10.24
CA LEU A 132 -4.01 13.35 -9.13
C LEU A 132 -2.64 12.76 -9.45
N ASP A 133 -1.67 12.98 -8.57
CA ASP A 133 -0.32 12.42 -8.67
C ASP A 133 -0.07 11.38 -7.57
N LEU A 134 -0.04 10.11 -7.97
CA LEU A 134 0.44 9.03 -7.12
C LEU A 134 1.96 9.04 -7.16
N VAL A 135 2.61 9.12 -6.00
CA VAL A 135 4.06 9.12 -5.89
C VAL A 135 4.51 7.90 -5.13
N GLY A 136 5.14 6.96 -5.84
CA GLY A 136 5.79 5.79 -5.26
C GLY A 136 7.15 6.17 -4.68
N LEU A 137 7.38 5.82 -3.42
CA LEU A 137 8.58 6.17 -2.66
C LEU A 137 9.40 4.90 -2.38
N VAL A 138 10.62 4.86 -2.91
CA VAL A 138 11.59 3.79 -2.62
C VAL A 138 12.76 4.37 -1.84
N PHE A 139 13.17 3.72 -0.76
CA PHE A 139 14.34 4.13 0.04
C PHE A 139 15.38 3.02 0.02
N THR A 140 16.44 3.23 -0.78
CA THR A 140 17.57 2.30 -0.92
C THR A 140 18.70 2.61 0.06
N VAL A 141 18.82 3.86 0.52
CA VAL A 141 19.73 4.23 1.61
C VAL A 141 19.21 3.63 2.92
N PRO A 142 20.02 2.90 3.70
CA PRO A 142 19.61 2.40 5.02
C PRO A 142 19.09 3.50 5.95
N ARG A 143 18.36 3.12 6.99
CA ARG A 143 17.99 4.05 8.06
C ARG A 143 18.92 3.80 9.24
N GLU A 144 19.53 4.85 9.76
CA GLU A 144 20.31 4.77 11.00
C GLU A 144 19.46 4.13 12.12
N PRO A 145 20.00 3.17 12.90
CA PRO A 145 19.31 2.59 14.03
C PRO A 145 18.78 3.67 14.98
N GLY A 146 17.50 3.57 15.36
CA GLY A 146 16.85 4.55 16.24
C GLY A 146 16.35 5.85 15.59
N ALA A 147 16.68 6.14 14.31
CA ALA A 147 16.36 7.43 13.67
C ALA A 147 14.86 7.69 13.31
N GLY A 148 13.92 7.09 14.04
CA GLY A 148 12.49 7.41 13.93
C GLY A 148 11.88 7.22 12.54
N TYR A 149 10.93 8.08 12.17
CA TYR A 149 10.34 8.10 10.84
C TYR A 149 11.17 8.98 9.90
N ARG A 150 11.32 8.59 8.62
CA ARG A 150 12.05 9.42 7.65
C ARG A 150 11.25 10.70 7.35
N PRO A 151 11.87 11.90 7.43
CA PRO A 151 11.18 13.13 7.08
C PRO A 151 10.97 13.22 5.56
N LEU A 152 9.79 13.68 5.16
CA LEU A 152 9.46 14.02 3.78
C LEU A 152 8.65 15.33 3.75
N ALA A 153 9.18 16.35 3.09
CA ALA A 153 8.45 17.57 2.79
C ALA A 153 7.73 17.45 1.43
N VAL A 154 6.42 17.66 1.41
CA VAL A 154 5.60 17.73 0.20
C VAL A 154 5.07 19.15 0.04
N ASP A 155 5.43 19.83 -1.05
CA ASP A 155 4.96 21.17 -1.36
C ASP A 155 4.02 21.16 -2.58
N LEU A 156 2.79 21.62 -2.37
CA LEU A 156 1.74 21.76 -3.38
C LEU A 156 1.35 23.23 -3.60
N ALA A 157 2.07 24.20 -3.02
CA ALA A 157 1.75 25.63 -3.18
C ALA A 157 1.88 26.09 -4.64
N GLY A 158 2.83 25.51 -5.40
CA GLY A 158 2.98 25.73 -6.84
C GLY A 158 1.98 24.98 -7.73
N ALA A 159 1.10 24.16 -7.17
CA ALA A 159 0.13 23.34 -7.89
C ALA A 159 -1.19 23.20 -7.12
N PRO A 160 -1.93 24.31 -6.91
CA PRO A 160 -3.14 24.35 -6.08
C PRO A 160 -4.29 23.50 -6.63
N ASP A 161 -4.23 23.08 -7.90
CA ASP A 161 -5.20 22.22 -8.57
C ASP A 161 -4.83 20.72 -8.55
N ARG A 162 -3.65 20.33 -8.03
CA ARG A 162 -3.19 18.93 -8.00
C ARG A 162 -3.25 18.35 -6.59
N ALA A 163 -3.71 17.12 -6.44
CA ALA A 163 -3.61 16.37 -5.19
C ALA A 163 -2.51 15.30 -5.30
N VAL A 164 -1.89 14.96 -4.17
CA VAL A 164 -0.87 13.90 -4.08
C VAL A 164 -1.39 12.73 -3.28
N VAL A 165 -1.09 11.51 -3.75
CA VAL A 165 -1.20 10.27 -2.96
C VAL A 165 0.19 9.66 -2.84
N LEU A 166 0.73 9.60 -1.63
CA LEU A 166 2.01 8.95 -1.38
C LEU A 166 1.80 7.44 -1.25
N VAL A 167 2.63 6.63 -1.91
CA VAL A 167 2.68 5.18 -1.76
C VAL A 167 4.05 4.80 -1.21
N ALA A 168 4.11 4.23 -0.01
CA ALA A 168 5.34 4.04 0.74
C ALA A 168 5.48 2.66 1.42
N GLU A 169 6.71 2.18 1.54
CA GLU A 169 7.00 0.88 2.17
C GLU A 169 7.86 1.00 3.45
N GLN A 170 8.27 2.23 3.81
CA GLN A 170 9.06 2.52 5.02
C GLN A 170 8.39 3.62 5.86
N PRO A 171 8.71 3.73 7.17
CA PRO A 171 8.06 4.70 8.03
C PRO A 171 8.39 6.16 7.67
N LEU A 172 7.36 7.01 7.60
CA LEU A 172 7.46 8.40 7.12
C LEU A 172 6.88 9.42 8.11
N SER A 173 7.51 10.59 8.20
CA SER A 173 6.93 11.80 8.82
C SER A 173 6.77 12.84 7.72
N VAL A 174 5.52 13.12 7.34
CA VAL A 174 5.20 13.95 6.18
C VAL A 174 4.85 15.36 6.64
N ALA A 175 5.65 16.34 6.23
CA ALA A 175 5.27 17.75 6.26
C ALA A 175 4.59 18.09 4.93
N LEU A 176 3.46 18.81 4.99
CA LEU A 176 2.74 19.25 3.80
C LEU A 176 2.70 20.79 3.76
N THR A 177 2.84 21.36 2.57
CA THR A 177 2.61 22.78 2.27
C THR A 177 1.58 22.88 1.13
N THR A 178 0.63 23.80 1.23
CA THR A 178 -0.44 24.00 0.23
C THR A 178 -0.74 25.49 0.09
N ALA A 179 -1.25 25.88 -1.08
CA ALA A 179 -1.92 27.15 -1.30
C ALA A 179 -3.37 26.85 -1.78
N PRO A 180 -4.42 27.34 -1.09
CA PRO A 180 -4.39 27.95 0.24
C PRO A 180 -3.96 26.92 1.33
N PRO A 181 -3.55 27.38 2.54
CA PRO A 181 -2.99 26.50 3.58
C PRO A 181 -4.02 25.57 4.25
N ASP A 182 -5.31 25.87 4.11
CA ASP A 182 -6.47 25.13 4.62
C ASP A 182 -7.14 24.25 3.55
N ARG A 183 -6.49 24.05 2.40
CA ARG A 183 -7.01 23.24 1.29
C ARG A 183 -7.34 21.81 1.74
N ALA A 184 -8.62 21.47 1.66
CA ALA A 184 -9.14 20.15 2.00
C ALA A 184 -8.65 19.05 1.03
N GLY A 185 -8.35 17.87 1.57
CA GLY A 185 -8.07 16.67 0.80
C GLY A 185 -6.81 16.73 -0.08
N ALA A 186 -5.85 17.61 0.19
CA ALA A 186 -4.70 17.79 -0.71
C ALA A 186 -3.73 16.59 -0.74
N LEU A 187 -3.75 15.76 0.31
CA LEU A 187 -2.82 14.63 0.52
C LEU A 187 -3.59 13.35 0.88
N GLY A 188 -3.38 12.27 0.12
CA GLY A 188 -3.69 10.90 0.53
C GLY A 188 -2.42 10.10 0.83
N LEU A 189 -2.53 9.02 1.61
CA LEU A 189 -1.42 8.09 1.83
C LEU A 189 -1.86 6.63 1.74
N GLU A 190 -1.04 5.82 1.09
CA GLU A 190 -1.04 4.37 1.23
C GLU A 190 0.34 3.89 1.72
N SER A 191 0.37 3.05 2.74
CA SER A 191 1.65 2.56 3.27
C SER A 191 1.58 1.18 3.91
N SER A 192 2.55 0.33 3.62
CA SER A 192 2.75 -0.91 4.39
C SER A 192 3.39 -0.65 5.76
N ALA A 193 3.92 0.56 5.97
CA ALA A 193 4.56 1.01 7.20
C ALA A 193 3.76 2.10 7.94
N ALA A 194 4.18 2.43 9.16
CA ALA A 194 3.56 3.46 9.99
C ALA A 194 3.97 4.87 9.51
N PHE A 195 3.10 5.87 9.67
CA PHE A 195 3.43 7.24 9.28
C PHE A 195 2.83 8.30 10.22
N ALA A 196 3.43 9.48 10.22
CA ALA A 196 2.92 10.67 10.87
C ALA A 196 2.77 11.81 9.86
N LEU A 197 1.92 12.78 10.20
CA LEU A 197 2.03 14.12 9.64
C LEU A 197 2.74 15.01 10.67
N ALA A 198 3.71 15.80 10.22
CA ALA A 198 4.42 16.74 11.09
C ALA A 198 3.50 17.88 11.55
N GLU A 199 2.62 18.34 10.66
CA GLU A 199 1.58 19.35 10.92
C GLU A 199 0.20 18.79 10.55
N GLY A 200 -0.39 18.05 11.47
CA GLY A 200 -1.76 17.58 11.36
C GLY A 200 -2.77 18.70 11.57
N ARG A 201 -3.71 18.86 10.64
CA ARG A 201 -4.83 19.82 10.70
C ARG A 201 -6.10 19.12 10.21
N PRO A 202 -7.30 19.52 10.68
CA PRO A 202 -8.57 19.05 10.12
C PRO A 202 -8.61 19.18 8.60
N ASP A 203 -9.33 18.27 7.94
CA ASP A 203 -9.52 18.20 6.48
C ASP A 203 -8.28 18.08 5.60
N ARG A 204 -7.06 18.04 6.14
CA ARG A 204 -5.83 18.06 5.35
C ARG A 204 -5.62 16.77 4.54
N LEU A 205 -6.08 15.64 5.06
CA LEU A 205 -6.02 14.35 4.40
C LEU A 205 -7.26 14.08 3.54
N ALA A 206 -7.07 13.57 2.33
CA ALA A 206 -8.12 12.96 1.51
C ALA A 206 -8.60 11.61 2.06
N GLY A 207 -7.77 11.01 2.92
CA GLY A 207 -7.91 9.70 3.52
C GLY A 207 -6.53 9.05 3.70
N PHE A 208 -6.51 7.84 4.25
CA PHE A 208 -5.31 7.02 4.32
C PHE A 208 -5.65 5.53 4.37
N ARG A 209 -4.75 4.69 3.86
CA ARG A 209 -4.78 3.23 4.00
C ARG A 209 -3.40 2.75 4.44
N ALA A 210 -3.25 2.32 5.68
CA ALA A 210 -1.97 1.76 6.14
C ALA A 210 -2.16 0.50 6.98
N LEU A 211 -1.31 -0.51 6.73
CA LEU A 211 -1.39 -1.80 7.44
C LEU A 211 -1.28 -1.63 8.97
N PRO A 212 -0.37 -0.80 9.52
CA PRO A 212 -0.28 -0.59 10.98
C PRO A 212 -1.49 0.14 11.59
N TYR A 213 -2.38 0.71 10.76
CA TYR A 213 -3.61 1.38 11.18
C TYR A 213 -4.88 0.59 10.77
N GLY A 214 -4.72 -0.71 10.45
CA GLY A 214 -5.81 -1.64 10.23
C GLY A 214 -6.37 -1.68 8.81
N ALA A 215 -5.68 -1.12 7.81
CA ALA A 215 -6.04 -1.42 6.42
C ALA A 215 -5.72 -2.89 6.11
N PRO A 216 -6.62 -3.65 5.44
CA PRO A 216 -6.37 -5.06 5.11
C PRO A 216 -5.32 -5.20 4.00
N GLU A 217 -5.30 -4.24 3.08
CA GLU A 217 -4.39 -4.17 1.92
C GLU A 217 -4.05 -2.71 1.63
N VAL A 218 -2.94 -2.49 0.94
CA VAL A 218 -2.43 -1.18 0.45
C VAL A 218 -1.81 -1.37 -0.94
N ALA A 219 -1.67 -0.29 -1.72
CA ALA A 219 -0.92 -0.37 -2.97
C ALA A 219 0.54 -0.79 -2.71
N PRO A 220 1.08 -1.72 -3.51
CA PRO A 220 2.53 -1.87 -3.61
C PRO A 220 3.12 -0.64 -4.31
N VAL A 221 4.38 -0.30 -4.01
CA VAL A 221 5.10 0.66 -4.83
C VAL A 221 5.36 0.02 -6.20
N LEU A 222 4.91 0.66 -7.28
CA LEU A 222 5.10 0.14 -8.63
C LEU A 222 6.53 0.43 -9.09
N ASP A 223 7.42 -0.47 -8.67
CA ASP A 223 8.86 -0.49 -8.93
C ASP A 223 9.17 -1.46 -10.09
N PRO A 224 9.86 -1.03 -11.18
CA PRO A 224 10.25 -1.91 -12.29
C PRO A 224 11.00 -3.17 -11.87
N LEU A 225 11.78 -3.13 -10.78
CA LEU A 225 12.55 -4.28 -10.27
C LEU A 225 11.66 -5.32 -9.56
N ARG A 226 10.46 -4.92 -9.13
CA ARG A 226 9.49 -5.73 -8.36
C ARG A 226 8.15 -5.83 -9.08
N PHE A 227 8.16 -5.56 -10.39
CA PHE A 227 6.97 -5.50 -11.24
C PHE A 227 6.45 -6.89 -11.57
N GLY A 228 5.15 -7.09 -11.44
CA GLY A 228 4.47 -8.33 -11.82
C GLY A 228 2.95 -8.15 -11.95
N PRO A 229 2.22 -9.10 -12.55
CA PRO A 229 0.79 -8.95 -12.81
C PRO A 229 -0.06 -8.76 -11.54
N ALA A 230 0.30 -9.42 -10.44
CA ALA A 230 -0.37 -9.23 -9.15
C ALA A 230 -0.13 -7.81 -8.59
N THR A 231 1.13 -7.37 -8.57
CA THR A 231 1.55 -6.01 -8.17
C THR A 231 0.81 -4.95 -8.97
N LEU A 232 0.72 -5.12 -10.30
CA LEU A 232 0.03 -4.19 -11.17
C LEU A 232 -1.48 -4.15 -10.89
N ARG A 233 -2.15 -5.30 -10.74
CA ARG A 233 -3.59 -5.35 -10.42
C ARG A 233 -3.90 -4.65 -9.09
N ALA A 234 -3.10 -4.88 -8.05
CA ALA A 234 -3.26 -4.23 -6.75
C ALA A 234 -3.04 -2.70 -6.83
N PHE A 235 -1.95 -2.26 -7.48
CA PHE A 235 -1.69 -0.85 -7.76
C PHE A 235 -2.85 -0.20 -8.54
N CYS A 236 -3.34 -0.83 -9.60
CA CYS A 236 -4.43 -0.32 -10.41
C CYS A 236 -5.79 -0.33 -9.69
N ALA A 237 -6.02 -1.24 -8.74
CA ALA A 237 -7.18 -1.21 -7.87
C ALA A 237 -7.14 0.01 -6.93
N SER A 238 -6.00 0.26 -6.28
CA SER A 238 -5.77 1.45 -5.46
C SER A 238 -5.92 2.75 -6.27
N LEU A 239 -5.29 2.84 -7.45
CA LEU A 239 -5.43 3.97 -8.36
C LEU A 239 -6.89 4.31 -8.67
N ARG A 240 -7.74 3.28 -8.90
CA ARG A 240 -9.18 3.46 -9.12
C ARG A 240 -9.90 3.97 -7.87
N LEU A 241 -9.57 3.46 -6.68
CA LEU A 241 -10.17 3.94 -5.42
C LEU A 241 -9.87 5.42 -5.19
N TRP A 242 -8.61 5.85 -5.35
CA TRP A 242 -8.25 7.26 -5.23
C TRP A 242 -8.86 8.14 -6.32
N ALA A 243 -8.86 7.67 -7.58
CA ALA A 243 -9.51 8.39 -8.66
C ALA A 243 -11.00 8.62 -8.38
N VAL A 244 -11.72 7.62 -7.83
CA VAL A 244 -13.12 7.75 -7.40
C VAL A 244 -13.26 8.72 -6.21
N GLN A 245 -12.42 8.61 -5.17
CA GLN A 245 -12.44 9.49 -4.00
C GLN A 245 -12.30 10.98 -4.36
N PHE A 246 -11.48 11.30 -5.37
CA PHE A 246 -11.31 12.66 -5.88
C PHE A 246 -12.31 13.06 -6.98
N GLY A 247 -13.19 12.16 -7.43
CA GLY A 247 -14.11 12.41 -8.56
C GLY A 247 -13.41 12.55 -9.92
N LEU A 248 -12.20 12.01 -10.07
CA LEU A 248 -11.34 12.19 -11.23
C LEU A 248 -11.36 10.99 -12.20
N PRO A 249 -11.41 11.21 -13.52
CA PRO A 249 -11.22 10.13 -14.48
C PRO A 249 -9.75 9.68 -14.50
N ALA A 250 -9.49 8.39 -14.75
CA ALA A 250 -8.14 7.82 -14.80
C ALA A 250 -7.17 8.58 -15.75
N ALA A 251 -7.67 9.27 -16.78
CA ALA A 251 -6.88 10.10 -17.67
C ALA A 251 -6.30 11.39 -17.03
N ARG A 252 -6.78 11.79 -15.85
CA ARG A 252 -6.26 12.89 -15.02
C ARG A 252 -5.30 12.41 -13.92
N THR A 253 -4.97 11.12 -13.91
CA THR A 253 -4.04 10.53 -12.95
C THR A 253 -2.63 10.41 -13.52
N ARG A 254 -1.63 10.48 -12.64
CA ARG A 254 -0.21 10.33 -12.94
C ARG A 254 0.43 9.46 -11.86
N TYR A 255 1.45 8.71 -12.26
CA TYR A 255 2.32 7.97 -11.35
C TYR A 255 3.76 8.41 -11.57
N THR A 256 4.46 8.69 -10.48
CA THR A 256 5.90 9.00 -10.47
C THR A 256 6.59 8.14 -9.42
N LEU A 257 7.67 7.46 -9.80
CA LEU A 257 8.52 6.70 -8.88
C LEU A 257 9.75 7.51 -8.54
N ILE A 258 10.02 7.73 -7.25
CA ILE A 258 11.13 8.54 -6.75
C ILE A 258 11.91 7.74 -5.70
N GLU A 259 13.25 7.73 -5.84
CA GLU A 259 14.17 7.03 -4.95
C GLU A 259 14.85 8.01 -3.98
N ASN A 260 14.81 7.71 -2.68
CA ASN A 260 15.37 8.50 -1.57
C ASN A 260 14.99 10.01 -1.51
N PRO A 261 13.74 10.45 -1.78
CA PRO A 261 13.39 11.86 -1.62
C PRO A 261 13.28 12.26 -0.15
N THR A 262 13.74 13.48 0.17
CA THR A 262 13.39 14.19 1.41
C THR A 262 12.50 15.41 1.15
N ARG A 263 12.44 15.89 -0.11
CA ARG A 263 11.54 16.94 -0.58
C ARG A 263 10.95 16.60 -1.95
N ILE A 264 9.63 16.78 -2.07
CA ILE A 264 8.89 16.73 -3.34
C ILE A 264 8.08 18.01 -3.46
N ALA A 265 8.17 18.71 -4.57
CA ALA A 265 7.38 19.91 -4.86
C ALA A 265 6.67 19.79 -6.20
N LEU A 266 5.37 20.11 -6.24
CA LEU A 266 4.58 20.19 -7.46
C LEU A 266 4.44 21.65 -7.87
N ALA A 267 4.89 21.96 -9.09
CA ALA A 267 4.80 23.28 -9.71
C ALA A 267 4.16 23.14 -11.10
N GLY A 268 2.92 23.63 -11.27
CA GLY A 268 2.13 23.40 -12.48
C GLY A 268 2.04 21.91 -12.83
N GLU A 269 2.66 21.49 -13.93
CA GLU A 269 2.73 20.09 -14.40
C GLU A 269 3.98 19.31 -13.97
N ALA A 270 4.98 20.01 -13.43
CA ALA A 270 6.28 19.46 -13.04
C ALA A 270 6.22 18.69 -11.71
N VAL A 271 7.25 17.89 -11.47
CA VAL A 271 7.56 17.28 -10.17
C VAL A 271 9.03 17.60 -9.91
N HIS A 272 9.29 18.45 -8.93
CA HIS A 272 10.64 18.74 -8.45
C HIS A 272 10.92 17.88 -7.23
N THR A 273 12.13 17.34 -7.12
CA THR A 273 12.53 16.44 -6.04
C THR A 273 14.03 16.50 -5.84
N ASP A 274 14.49 16.28 -4.61
CA ASP A 274 15.90 16.04 -4.27
C ASP A 274 16.32 14.58 -4.45
N GLY A 275 15.37 13.64 -4.30
CA GLY A 275 15.54 12.22 -4.64
C GLY A 275 15.56 11.95 -6.15
N THR A 276 16.07 10.79 -6.54
CA THR A 276 16.28 10.37 -7.93
C THR A 276 14.97 9.89 -8.58
N PRO A 277 14.46 10.53 -9.65
CA PRO A 277 13.31 10.02 -10.39
C PRO A 277 13.67 8.74 -11.14
N ARG A 278 12.86 7.69 -11.00
CA ARG A 278 13.08 6.37 -11.65
C ARG A 278 12.09 6.08 -12.78
N GLY A 279 10.96 6.78 -12.82
CA GLY A 279 10.02 6.70 -13.92
C GLY A 279 8.76 7.54 -13.70
N ARG A 280 8.09 7.91 -14.79
CA ARG A 280 6.79 8.60 -14.77
C ARG A 280 5.86 8.03 -15.83
N VAL A 281 4.61 7.76 -15.46
CA VAL A 281 3.56 7.26 -16.36
C VAL A 281 2.29 8.07 -16.11
N ALA A 282 1.70 8.66 -17.16
CA ALA A 282 0.60 9.62 -17.00
C ALA A 282 -0.58 9.36 -17.94
N GLY A 283 -1.76 9.83 -17.51
CA GLY A 283 -2.96 9.99 -18.31
C GLY A 283 -3.33 8.76 -19.13
N ARG A 284 -3.46 8.91 -20.46
CA ARG A 284 -3.87 7.82 -21.36
C ARG A 284 -2.95 6.59 -21.31
N ARG A 285 -1.64 6.73 -20.99
CA ARG A 285 -0.73 5.58 -20.84
C ARG A 285 -1.03 4.81 -19.56
N LEU A 286 -1.20 5.51 -18.44
CA LEU A 286 -1.56 4.92 -17.15
C LEU A 286 -2.96 4.27 -17.20
N ALA A 287 -3.94 4.96 -17.81
CA ALA A 287 -5.28 4.44 -18.03
C ALA A 287 -5.38 3.30 -19.07
N ARG A 288 -4.33 3.02 -19.86
CA ARG A 288 -4.21 1.78 -20.66
C ARG A 288 -3.59 0.66 -19.82
N LEU A 289 -2.54 0.98 -19.06
CA LEU A 289 -1.87 0.04 -18.16
C LEU A 289 -2.83 -0.55 -17.11
N CYS A 290 -3.79 0.24 -16.62
CA CYS A 290 -4.78 -0.20 -15.64
C CYS A 290 -6.14 -0.65 -16.22
N ARG A 291 -6.17 -1.01 -17.52
CA ARG A 291 -7.34 -1.61 -18.18
C ARG A 291 -7.27 -3.13 -18.35
N THR A 292 -6.09 -3.71 -18.12
CA THR A 292 -5.80 -5.15 -18.08
C THR A 292 -5.97 -5.70 -16.67
#